data_AF-A0A9P6P9G3-F1
#
_entry.id   AF-A0A9P6P9G3-F1
#
_cell.length_a   1.000
_cell.length_b   1.000
_cell.length_c   1.000
_cell.angle_alpha   90.00
_cell.angle_beta   90.00
_cell.angle_gamma   90.00
#
_symmetry.space_group_name_H-M   'P 1'
#
loop_
_entity.id
_entity.type
_entity.pdbx_description
1 polymer ?
#
loop_
_entity_poly.entity_id
_entity_poly.type
_entity_poly.pdbx_seq_one_letter_code
_entity_poly.pdbx_strand_id
1 'polypeptide(L)'
;MKQNNKQYAFTISFIENRDTIPTLWATVKDFVRNNGHYFSNLASDSLYQFVTTDGERYNQCHFWTNFEIARLDLWHTEAYRAFFAHLDSQGGFYYERYITYKECI
;
A
#
# COMPACT_ATOMS: atom_id res chain seq x y z
N MET A 1 18.12 -9.83 4.69
CA MET A 1 17.72 -8.49 4.21
C MET A 1 18.92 -7.62 3.80
N LYS A 2 19.81 -7.24 4.73
CA LYS A 2 20.95 -6.34 4.46
C LYS A 2 21.92 -6.79 3.36
N GLN A 3 22.43 -8.03 3.42
CA GLN A 3 23.41 -8.55 2.44
C GLN A 3 22.86 -8.64 1.00
N ASN A 4 21.57 -8.93 0.86
CA ASN A 4 20.89 -9.09 -0.45
C ASN A 4 20.09 -7.85 -0.87
N ASN A 5 20.35 -6.70 -0.21
CA ASN A 5 19.66 -5.43 -0.44
C ASN A 5 18.12 -5.53 -0.49
N LYS A 6 17.54 -6.38 0.35
CA LYS A 6 16.07 -6.53 0.45
C LYS A 6 15.54 -5.56 1.49
N GLN A 7 14.46 -4.85 1.15
CA GLN A 7 13.91 -3.79 2.00
C GLN A 7 12.66 -4.22 2.76
N TYR A 8 11.81 -5.05 2.17
CA TYR A 8 10.59 -5.58 2.78
C TYR A 8 10.42 -7.06 2.43
N ALA A 9 9.97 -7.87 3.38
CA ALA A 9 9.67 -9.28 3.19
C ALA A 9 8.43 -9.67 4.00
N PHE A 10 7.65 -10.58 3.42
CA PHE A 10 6.42 -11.13 3.95
C PHE A 10 6.39 -12.64 3.65
N THR A 11 5.48 -13.37 4.31
CA THR A 11 5.29 -14.82 4.08
C THR A 11 3.99 -15.14 3.37
N ILE A 12 2.94 -14.36 3.60
CA ILE A 12 1.60 -14.58 3.07
C ILE A 12 1.04 -13.27 2.49
N SER A 13 0.34 -13.38 1.36
CA SER A 13 -0.45 -12.30 0.76
C SER A 13 -1.92 -12.65 0.77
N PHE A 14 -2.76 -11.67 1.09
CA PHE A 14 -4.20 -11.83 1.15
C PHE A 14 -4.92 -10.76 0.30
N ILE A 15 -6.05 -11.12 -0.29
CA ILE A 15 -7.12 -10.23 -0.72
C ILE A 15 -7.68 -9.56 0.54
N GLU A 16 -8.13 -8.34 0.40
CA GLU A 16 -8.86 -7.60 1.42
C GLU A 16 -10.37 -7.74 1.21
N ASN A 17 -11.16 -7.71 2.28
CA ASN A 17 -12.59 -7.54 2.15
C ASN A 17 -12.92 -6.10 1.74
N ARG A 18 -13.38 -5.92 0.49
CA ARG A 18 -13.75 -4.62 -0.08
C ARG A 18 -14.67 -3.76 0.81
N ASP A 19 -15.58 -4.37 1.57
CA ASP A 19 -16.52 -3.65 2.43
C ASP A 19 -15.84 -2.92 3.58
N THR A 20 -14.59 -3.29 3.89
CA THR A 20 -13.81 -2.71 4.98
C THR A 20 -12.93 -1.54 4.54
N ILE A 21 -12.69 -1.42 3.22
CA ILE A 21 -11.84 -0.40 2.58
C ILE A 21 -12.52 0.29 1.37
N PRO A 22 -13.81 0.67 1.42
CA PRO A 22 -14.54 1.14 0.24
C PRO A 22 -13.94 2.39 -0.42
N THR A 23 -13.34 3.31 0.35
CA THR A 23 -12.75 4.55 -0.21
C THR A 23 -11.24 4.52 -0.35
N LEU A 24 -10.56 3.53 0.25
CA LEU A 24 -9.09 3.47 0.33
C LEU A 24 -8.42 3.68 -1.03
N TRP A 25 -8.84 2.97 -2.07
CA TRP A 25 -8.21 3.09 -3.39
C TRP A 25 -8.44 4.46 -4.03
N ALA A 26 -9.60 5.07 -3.82
CA ALA A 26 -9.86 6.42 -4.31
C ALA A 26 -8.93 7.43 -3.61
N THR A 27 -8.80 7.35 -2.28
CA THR A 27 -7.86 8.15 -1.50
C THR A 27 -6.41 7.97 -1.95
N VAL A 28 -5.98 6.73 -2.22
CA VAL A 28 -4.63 6.45 -2.75
C VAL A 28 -4.43 7.11 -4.11
N LYS A 29 -5.39 6.99 -5.04
CA LYS A 29 -5.30 7.62 -6.36
C LYS A 29 -5.23 9.15 -6.24
N ASP A 30 -6.00 9.74 -5.34
CA ASP A 30 -5.99 11.18 -5.12
C ASP A 30 -4.66 11.66 -4.53
N PHE A 31 -4.04 10.89 -3.62
CA PHE A 31 -2.69 11.18 -3.16
C PHE A 31 -1.68 11.16 -4.30
N VAL A 32 -1.68 10.10 -5.13
CA VAL A 32 -0.73 9.93 -6.24
C VAL A 32 -0.88 11.06 -7.27
N ARG A 33 -2.11 11.45 -7.61
CA ARG A 33 -2.38 12.56 -8.54
C ARG A 33 -1.80 13.88 -8.04
N ASN A 34 -1.93 14.17 -6.75
CA ASN A 34 -1.47 15.42 -6.15
C ASN A 34 0.02 15.41 -5.77
N ASN A 35 0.63 14.22 -5.66
CA ASN A 35 2.02 14.05 -5.21
C ASN A 35 2.87 13.21 -6.18
N GLY A 36 2.63 13.34 -7.48
CA GLY A 36 3.32 12.57 -8.52
C GLY A 36 4.85 12.68 -8.48
N HIS A 37 5.40 13.73 -7.88
CA HIS A 37 6.84 13.92 -7.68
C HIS A 37 7.50 12.84 -6.79
N TYR A 38 6.75 12.20 -5.88
CA TYR A 38 7.26 11.06 -5.10
C TYR A 38 7.36 9.76 -5.93
N PHE A 39 6.71 9.72 -7.09
CA PHE A 39 6.57 8.52 -7.92
C PHE A 39 7.21 8.71 -9.30
N SER A 40 8.47 9.13 -9.35
CA SER A 40 9.17 9.42 -10.62
C SER A 40 9.18 8.24 -11.60
N ASN A 41 9.06 7.00 -11.10
CA ASN A 41 9.10 5.76 -11.88
C ASN A 41 7.84 4.90 -11.65
N LEU A 42 6.64 5.48 -11.81
CA LEU A 42 5.31 4.91 -11.46
C LEU A 42 5.05 3.42 -11.82
N ALA A 43 5.82 2.77 -12.70
CA ALA A 43 5.47 1.43 -13.18
C ALA A 43 6.60 0.48 -13.61
N SER A 44 7.87 0.90 -13.84
CA SER A 44 8.86 -0.02 -14.42
C SER A 44 9.48 -1.01 -13.43
N ASP A 45 9.69 -0.59 -12.17
CA ASP A 45 10.42 -1.38 -11.15
C ASP A 45 9.64 -1.52 -9.83
N SER A 46 8.33 -1.28 -9.86
CA SER A 46 7.47 -1.33 -8.67
C SER A 46 6.55 -2.54 -8.68
N LEU A 47 5.97 -2.84 -7.52
CA LEU A 47 4.96 -3.89 -7.36
C LEU A 47 3.56 -3.42 -7.83
N TYR A 48 3.50 -2.48 -8.78
CA TYR A 48 2.24 -1.91 -9.26
C TYR A 48 1.28 -3.00 -9.76
N GLN A 49 1.79 -3.94 -10.56
CA GLN A 49 1.01 -5.06 -11.09
C GLN A 49 0.48 -6.02 -10.02
N PHE A 50 1.10 -6.05 -8.83
CA PHE A 50 0.59 -6.83 -7.70
C PHE A 50 -0.68 -6.23 -7.10
N VAL A 51 -0.87 -4.92 -7.21
CA VAL A 51 -1.98 -4.16 -6.60
C VAL A 51 -3.09 -3.86 -7.61
N THR A 52 -2.74 -3.71 -8.90
CA THR A 52 -3.69 -3.35 -9.95
C THR A 52 -3.16 -3.72 -11.33
N THR A 53 -4.06 -4.10 -12.24
CA THR A 53 -3.71 -4.37 -13.65
C THR A 53 -3.88 -3.15 -14.55
N ASP A 54 -4.78 -2.23 -14.20
CA ASP A 54 -5.18 -1.08 -15.01
C ASP A 54 -4.95 0.27 -14.32
N GLY A 55 -4.63 0.29 -13.03
CA GLY A 55 -4.54 1.51 -12.22
C GLY A 55 -5.87 2.04 -11.72
N GLU A 56 -6.98 1.59 -12.30
CA GLU A 56 -8.29 2.10 -11.97
C GLU A 56 -8.89 1.37 -10.79
N ARG A 57 -8.64 0.06 -10.68
CA ARG A 57 -9.19 -0.79 -9.63
C ARG A 57 -8.10 -1.43 -8.77
N TYR A 58 -8.29 -1.37 -7.46
CA TYR A 58 -7.51 -2.17 -6.52
C TYR A 58 -8.00 -3.63 -6.54
N ASN A 59 -7.08 -4.56 -6.79
CA ASN A 59 -7.38 -6.00 -6.73
C ASN A 59 -7.50 -6.52 -5.28
N GLN A 60 -7.35 -5.63 -4.28
CA GLN A 60 -7.41 -5.91 -2.85
C GLN A 60 -6.22 -6.72 -2.31
N CYS A 61 -5.21 -7.02 -3.14
CA CYS A 61 -4.03 -7.75 -2.70
C CYS A 61 -3.08 -6.92 -1.86
N HIS A 62 -2.75 -7.46 -0.68
CA HIS A 62 -1.80 -6.88 0.25
C HIS A 62 -0.97 -7.97 0.93
N PHE A 63 0.13 -7.56 1.56
CA PHE A 63 0.96 -8.44 2.38
C PHE A 63 0.38 -8.54 3.79
N TRP A 64 0.31 -9.75 4.34
CA TRP A 64 -0.20 -9.93 5.70
C TRP A 64 0.82 -9.46 6.73
N THR A 65 0.53 -8.32 7.35
CA THR A 65 1.45 -7.62 8.25
C THR A 65 1.66 -8.30 9.60
N ASN A 66 0.91 -9.36 9.93
CA ASN A 66 1.16 -10.18 11.11
C ASN A 66 2.58 -10.77 11.14
N PHE A 67 3.19 -10.99 9.97
CA PHE A 67 4.61 -11.31 9.84
C PHE A 67 5.25 -10.43 8.77
N GLU A 68 6.10 -9.50 9.21
CA GLU A 68 6.89 -8.64 8.33
C GLU A 68 8.35 -8.56 8.80
N ILE A 69 9.27 -8.56 7.82
CA ILE A 69 10.67 -8.21 8.05
C ILE A 69 10.97 -7.04 7.13
N ALA A 70 10.99 -5.83 7.69
CA ALA A 70 11.16 -4.59 6.95
C ALA A 70 12.39 -3.80 7.44
N ARG A 71 12.96 -2.98 6.55
CA ARG A 71 13.84 -1.89 6.98
C ARG A 71 12.99 -0.75 7.51
N LEU A 72 13.32 -0.25 8.70
CA LEU A 72 12.55 0.82 9.36
C LEU A 72 12.60 2.16 8.62
N ASP A 73 13.67 2.42 7.86
CA ASP A 73 13.82 3.68 7.14
C ASP A 73 12.83 3.85 5.97
N LEU A 74 12.18 2.76 5.52
CA LEU A 74 11.06 2.82 4.58
C LEU A 74 9.95 3.75 5.08
N TRP A 75 9.60 3.61 6.36
CA TRP A 75 8.53 4.38 7.00
C TRP A 75 8.95 5.79 7.40
N HIS A 76 10.25 6.10 7.32
CA HIS A 76 10.79 7.42 7.63
C HIS A 76 10.96 8.30 6.39
N THR A 77 10.71 7.76 5.19
CA THR A 77 10.73 8.54 3.95
C THR A 77 9.67 9.64 3.98
N GLU A 78 9.97 10.76 3.33
CA GLU A 78 9.02 11.87 3.19
C GLU A 78 7.73 11.41 2.48
N ALA A 79 7.88 10.61 1.42
CA ALA A 79 6.77 10.04 0.67
C ALA A 79 5.82 9.22 1.56
N TYR A 80 6.35 8.30 2.39
CA TYR A 80 5.51 7.49 3.27
C TYR A 80 4.83 8.32 4.35
N ARG A 81 5.54 9.29 4.96
CA ARG A 81 4.97 10.17 5.97
C ARG A 81 3.86 11.06 5.41
N ALA A 82 4.07 11.64 4.23
CA ALA A 82 3.06 12.43 3.53
C ALA A 82 1.84 11.57 3.16
N PHE A 83 2.08 10.34 2.68
CA PHE A 83 1.01 9.38 2.37
C PHE A 83 0.20 8.99 3.61
N PHE A 84 0.88 8.63 4.72
CA PHE A 84 0.22 8.28 5.97
C PHE A 84 -0.59 9.45 6.54
N ALA A 85 -0.03 10.66 6.54
CA ALA A 85 -0.74 11.87 6.97
C ALA A 85 -1.98 12.16 6.10
N HIS A 86 -1.88 11.91 4.80
CA HIS A 86 -3.04 12.03 3.90
C HIS A 86 -4.13 11.02 4.27
N LEU A 87 -3.79 9.75 4.47
CA LEU A 87 -4.74 8.72 4.90
C LEU A 87 -5.41 9.06 6.23
N ASP A 88 -4.63 9.50 7.22
CA ASP A 88 -5.13 9.88 8.55
C ASP A 88 -6.12 11.06 8.46
N SER A 89 -5.83 12.05 7.62
CA SER A 89 -6.71 13.20 7.39
C SER A 89 -8.07 12.85 6.78
N GLN A 90 -8.18 11.72 6.05
CA GLN A 90 -9.43 11.26 5.47
C GLN A 90 -10.32 10.52 6.49
N GLY A 91 -9.77 10.15 7.65
CA GLY A 91 -10.52 9.47 8.71
C GLY A 91 -10.90 8.01 8.41
N GLY A 92 -10.42 7.43 7.31
CA GLY A 92 -10.73 6.05 6.91
C GLY A 92 -10.34 5.00 7.96
N PHE A 93 -9.33 5.28 8.80
CA PHE A 93 -8.98 4.42 9.94
C PHE A 93 -10.07 4.30 11.01
N TYR A 94 -10.98 5.28 11.10
CA TYR A 94 -12.04 5.34 12.11
C TYR A 94 -13.43 5.14 11.51
N TYR A 95 -13.68 5.64 10.31
CA TYR A 95 -14.98 5.54 9.63
C TYR A 95 -15.10 4.27 8.78
N GLU A 96 -13.97 3.70 8.35
CA GLU A 96 -13.88 2.41 7.69
C GLU A 96 -13.05 1.46 8.58
N ARG A 97 -12.71 0.28 8.07
CA ARG A 97 -11.98 -0.72 8.84
C ARG A 97 -10.86 -1.31 8.01
N TYR A 98 -9.75 -0.60 7.89
CA TYR A 98 -8.62 -1.04 7.07
C TYR A 98 -7.93 -2.30 7.67
N ILE A 99 -8.50 -3.50 7.47
CA ILE A 99 -8.05 -4.84 7.96
C ILE A 99 -8.61 -6.03 7.11
N THR A 100 -7.89 -7.18 7.11
CA THR A 100 -7.57 -8.21 6.06
C THR A 100 -8.42 -9.52 5.92
N TYR A 101 -8.68 -10.12 4.69
CA TYR A 101 -9.29 -11.48 4.43
C TYR A 101 -9.06 -12.23 3.04
N LYS A 102 -8.58 -13.51 3.04
CA LYS A 102 -8.39 -14.53 1.92
C LYS A 102 -7.11 -14.43 1.09
N GLU A 103 -6.53 -15.51 0.53
CA GLU A 103 -5.21 -15.52 -0.18
C GLU A 103 -5.18 -14.83 -1.55
N CYS A 104 -4.11 -14.07 -1.81
CA CYS A 104 -3.74 -13.55 -3.13
C CYS A 104 -2.75 -14.49 -3.80
N ILE A 105 -3.10 -14.97 -4.99
CA ILE A 105 -2.27 -15.81 -5.88
C ILE A 105 -2.14 -15.10 -7.21
#